data_AF-A0A967LB48-F1
#
_entry.id   AF-A0A967LB48-F1
#
_cell.length_a   1.000
_cell.length_b   1.000
_cell.length_c   1.000
_cell.angle_alpha   90.00
_cell.angle_beta   90.00
_cell.angle_gamma   90.00
#
_symmetry.space_group_name_H-M   'P 1'
#
loop_
_entity.id
_entity.type
_entity.pdbx_description
1 polymer ?
#
loop_
_entity_poly.entity_id
_entity_poly.type
_entity_poly.pdbx_seq_one_letter_code
_entity_poly.pdbx_strand_id
1 'polypeptide(L)'
;CKAIAAGVRTAYNPLFIHGGSGLGKTHLMQAIGQDILRARPEAKVIYLTCEKFTNEFILAVQKGNLDNFRRRYRRANVLLVDDVQFLNGKEKSQEEFFHTFNTLLDGQAQVVLSSDRPACEIQT
;
A
#
# COMPACT_ATOMS: atom_id res chain seq x y z
N CYS A 1 9.54 13.22 -15.79
CA CYS A 1 9.24 14.04 -14.60
C CYS A 1 10.03 13.52 -13.40
N LYS A 2 11.12 14.19 -13.03
CA LYS A 2 11.85 13.93 -11.78
C LYS A 2 11.17 14.76 -10.70
N ALA A 3 10.49 14.10 -9.77
CA ALA A 3 10.06 14.74 -8.55
C ALA A 3 10.42 13.80 -7.38
N ILE A 4 11.14 14.36 -6.41
CA ILE A 4 11.27 13.88 -5.04
C ILE A 4 12.36 12.83 -4.81
N ALA A 5 13.61 13.30 -4.68
CA ALA A 5 14.72 12.53 -4.08
C ALA A 5 15.45 13.29 -2.96
N ALA A 6 14.86 14.37 -2.41
CA ALA A 6 15.48 15.12 -1.32
C ALA A 6 14.43 15.54 -0.29
N GLY A 7 14.42 14.86 0.86
CA GLY A 7 13.90 15.42 2.11
C GLY A 7 12.40 15.34 2.38
N VAL A 8 11.60 14.57 1.64
CA VAL A 8 10.14 14.50 1.86
C VAL A 8 9.79 13.33 2.79
N ARG A 9 9.97 13.52 4.10
CA ARG A 9 9.37 12.62 5.11
C ARG A 9 7.87 12.93 5.34
N THR A 10 7.34 14.04 4.81
CA THR A 10 6.03 14.59 5.22
C THR A 10 5.13 15.17 4.13
N ALA A 11 5.59 15.47 2.91
CA ALA A 11 4.76 16.24 1.97
C ALA A 11 3.71 15.40 1.21
N TYR A 12 3.87 14.08 1.06
CA TYR A 12 2.94 13.23 0.32
C TYR A 12 2.83 11.84 0.98
N ASN A 13 2.07 11.75 2.07
CA ASN A 13 1.67 10.48 2.68
C ASN A 13 0.14 10.48 2.88
N PRO A 14 -0.62 9.60 2.21
CA PRO A 14 -0.15 8.59 1.25
C PRO A 14 0.35 9.22 -0.06
N LEU A 15 1.25 8.51 -0.77
CA LEU A 15 1.58 8.79 -2.17
C LEU A 15 0.65 7.95 -3.06
N PHE A 16 -0.14 8.60 -3.91
CA PHE A 16 -1.05 7.93 -4.86
C PHE A 16 -0.54 8.08 -6.30
N ILE A 17 -0.22 6.97 -6.96
CA ILE A 17 0.27 6.90 -8.34
C ILE A 17 -0.86 6.38 -9.22
N HIS A 18 -1.36 7.20 -10.15
CA HIS A 18 -2.40 6.77 -11.07
C HIS A 18 -2.01 6.94 -12.54
N GLY A 19 -2.60 6.11 -13.39
CA GLY A 19 -2.36 6.12 -14.84
C GLY A 19 -2.76 4.79 -15.46
N GLY A 20 -3.06 4.78 -16.76
CA GLY A 20 -3.46 3.56 -17.47
C GLY A 20 -2.46 2.39 -17.35
N SER A 21 -2.91 1.20 -17.74
CA SER A 21 -2.07 0.00 -17.75
C SER A 21 -0.83 0.20 -18.64
N GLY A 22 0.30 -0.39 -18.24
CA GLY A 22 1.56 -0.30 -18.99
C GLY A 22 2.35 1.01 -18.82
N LEU A 23 1.86 2.00 -18.07
CA LEU A 23 2.57 3.28 -17.88
C LEU A 23 3.69 3.26 -16.80
N GLY A 24 4.08 2.07 -16.33
CA GLY A 24 5.21 1.92 -15.41
C GLY A 24 4.91 2.24 -13.94
N LYS A 25 3.65 2.24 -13.51
CA LYS A 25 3.24 2.49 -12.10
C LYS A 25 3.93 1.56 -11.11
N THR A 26 3.84 0.25 -11.36
CA THR A 26 4.51 -0.79 -10.55
C THR A 26 6.02 -0.56 -10.54
N HIS A 27 6.62 -0.21 -11.69
CA HIS A 27 8.05 0.05 -11.78
C HIS A 27 8.46 1.24 -10.91
N LEU A 28 7.70 2.35 -10.96
CA LEU A 28 7.95 3.53 -10.13
C LEU A 28 7.80 3.21 -8.64
N MET A 29 6.74 2.50 -8.27
CA MET A 29 6.49 2.11 -6.88
C MET A 29 7.61 1.20 -6.33
N GLN A 30 8.07 0.23 -7.12
CA GLN A 30 9.20 -0.63 -6.76
C GLN A 30 10.50 0.16 -6.66
N ALA A 31 10.74 1.11 -7.56
CA ALA A 31 11.91 1.98 -7.52
C ALA A 31 11.94 2.82 -6.23
N ILE A 32 10.79 3.35 -5.79
CA ILE A 32 10.64 4.04 -4.50
C ILE A 32 10.98 3.11 -3.34
N GLY A 33 10.44 1.88 -3.34
CA GLY A 33 10.76 0.87 -2.32
C GLY A 33 12.26 0.58 -2.24
N GLN A 34 12.89 0.40 -3.40
CA GLN A 34 14.32 0.11 -3.48
C GLN A 34 15.18 1.30 -3.04
N ASP A 35 14.81 2.53 -3.39
CA ASP A 35 15.51 3.74 -2.89
C ASP A 35 15.43 3.86 -1.38
N ILE A 36 14.28 3.55 -0.78
CA ILE A 36 14.14 3.54 0.68
C ILE A 36 15.01 2.46 1.31
N LEU A 37 15.06 1.25 0.74
CA LEU A 37 15.94 0.18 1.22
C LEU A 37 17.42 0.54 1.07
N ARG A 38 17.81 1.24 -0.01
CA ARG A 38 19.18 1.74 -0.19
C ARG A 38 19.54 2.77 0.89
N ALA A 39 18.63 3.65 1.26
CA ALA A 39 18.85 4.66 2.29
C ALA A 39 18.71 4.11 3.73
N ARG A 40 17.86 3.10 3.93
CA ARG A 40 17.56 2.44 5.21
C ARG A 40 17.43 0.93 5.01
N PRO A 41 18.54 0.18 5.03
CA PRO A 41 18.53 -1.26 4.80
C PRO A 41 17.68 -2.06 5.80
N GLU A 42 17.52 -1.55 7.02
CA GLU A 42 16.69 -2.19 8.07
C GLU A 42 15.20 -1.83 7.99
N ALA A 43 14.80 -0.95 7.07
CA ALA A 43 13.40 -0.58 6.94
C ALA A 43 12.57 -1.78 6.47
N LYS A 44 11.45 -2.03 7.16
CA LYS A 44 10.51 -3.08 6.78
C LYS A 44 9.60 -2.59 5.66
N VAL A 45 10.00 -2.88 4.43
CA VAL A 45 9.23 -2.56 3.21
C VAL A 45 8.37 -3.75 2.82
N ILE A 46 7.06 -3.53 2.67
CA ILE A 46 6.11 -4.55 2.23
C ILE A 46 5.52 -4.11 0.89
N TYR A 47 5.64 -4.97 -0.12
CA TYR A 47 4.94 -4.86 -1.40
C TYR A 47 3.88 -5.95 -1.54
N LEU A 48 2.68 -5.56 -1.97
CA LEU A 48 1.60 -6.47 -2.29
C LEU A 48 0.60 -5.84 -3.27
N THR A 49 -0.17 -6.68 -3.96
CA THR A 49 -1.35 -6.23 -4.70
C THR A 49 -2.59 -6.22 -3.79
N CYS A 50 -3.59 -5.40 -4.10
CA CYS A 50 -4.87 -5.40 -3.36
C CYS A 50 -5.58 -6.76 -3.43
N GLU A 51 -5.45 -7.49 -4.54
CA GLU A 51 -5.97 -8.85 -4.66
C GLU A 51 -5.30 -9.80 -3.65
N LYS A 52 -3.98 -9.75 -3.52
CA LYS A 52 -3.24 -10.55 -2.56
C LYS A 52 -3.63 -10.21 -1.11
N PHE A 53 -3.79 -8.92 -0.80
CA PHE A 53 -4.28 -8.48 0.51
C PHE A 53 -5.65 -9.10 0.82
N THR A 54 -6.58 -9.03 -0.13
CA THR A 54 -7.93 -9.59 0.00
C THR A 54 -7.87 -11.10 0.26
N ASN A 55 -7.09 -11.83 -0.53
CA ASN A 55 -6.97 -13.28 -0.41
C ASN A 55 -6.34 -13.69 0.93
N GLU A 56 -5.28 -13.00 1.37
CA GLU A 56 -4.67 -13.25 2.69
C GLU A 56 -5.64 -12.90 3.84
N PHE A 57 -6.45 -11.85 3.70
CA PHE A 57 -7.46 -11.48 4.67
C PHE A 57 -8.55 -12.56 4.80
N ILE A 58 -9.13 -13.01 3.69
CA ILE A 58 -10.15 -14.06 3.67
C ILE A 58 -9.60 -15.34 4.33
N LEU A 59 -8.39 -15.75 3.99
CA LEU A 59 -7.74 -16.91 4.59
C LEU A 59 -7.49 -16.73 6.09
N ALA A 60 -7.09 -15.54 6.54
CA ALA A 60 -6.88 -15.24 7.94
C ALA A 60 -8.19 -15.29 8.74
N VAL A 61 -9.28 -14.78 8.18
CA VAL A 61 -10.63 -14.88 8.77
C VAL A 61 -11.06 -16.34 8.88
N GLN A 62 -10.94 -17.12 7.79
CA GLN A 62 -11.31 -18.54 7.78
C GLN A 62 -10.52 -19.38 8.78
N LYS A 63 -9.23 -19.07 8.98
CA LYS A 63 -8.34 -19.79 9.90
C LYS A 63 -8.36 -19.25 11.33
N GLY A 64 -9.14 -18.20 11.62
CA GLY A 64 -9.13 -17.53 12.94
C GLY A 64 -7.80 -16.86 13.30
N ASN A 65 -6.97 -16.50 12.31
CA ASN A 65 -5.61 -15.98 12.48
C ASN A 65 -5.49 -14.49 12.12
N LEU A 66 -6.57 -13.73 12.30
CA LEU A 66 -6.65 -12.31 11.91
C LEU A 66 -5.59 -11.44 12.62
N ASP A 67 -5.26 -11.75 13.87
CA ASP A 67 -4.23 -11.02 14.61
C ASP A 67 -2.85 -11.15 13.98
N ASN A 68 -2.53 -12.33 13.43
CA ASN A 68 -1.25 -12.54 12.77
C ASN A 68 -1.17 -11.76 11.45
N PHE A 69 -2.27 -11.77 10.69
CA PHE A 69 -2.43 -10.95 9.49
C PHE A 69 -2.21 -9.46 9.81
N ARG A 70 -2.91 -8.92 10.81
CA ARG A 70 -2.77 -7.52 11.24
C ARG A 70 -1.35 -7.17 11.67
N ARG A 71 -0.71 -8.01 12.50
CA ARG A 71 0.67 -7.79 12.96
C ARG A 71 1.69 -7.78 11.81
N ARG A 72 1.46 -8.57 10.76
CA ARG A 72 2.34 -8.62 9.59
C ARG A 72 2.40 -7.28 8.89
N TYR A 73 1.24 -6.69 8.60
CA TYR A 73 1.14 -5.45 7.83
C TYR A 73 1.35 -4.19 8.66
N ARG A 74 0.79 -4.13 9.89
CA ARG A 74 0.88 -2.94 10.76
C ARG A 74 2.27 -2.67 11.33
N ARG A 75 3.23 -3.59 11.16
CA ARG A 75 4.64 -3.42 11.54
C ARG A 75 5.51 -2.89 10.39
N ALA A 76 4.95 -2.58 9.23
CA ALA A 76 5.70 -2.07 8.10
C ALA A 76 6.16 -0.62 8.35
N ASN A 77 7.37 -0.29 7.90
CA ASN A 77 7.81 1.11 7.81
C ASN A 77 7.39 1.73 6.47
N VAL A 78 7.24 0.89 5.44
CA VAL A 78 6.76 1.27 4.11
C VAL A 78 5.77 0.22 3.62
N LEU A 79 4.60 0.65 3.19
CA LEU A 79 3.59 -0.18 2.54
C LEU A 79 3.40 0.27 1.09
N LEU A 80 3.65 -0.63 0.15
CA LEU A 80 3.50 -0.43 -1.29
C LEU A 80 2.35 -1.32 -1.78
N VAL A 81 1.24 -0.72 -2.19
CA VAL A 81 0.02 -1.44 -2.59
C VAL A 81 -0.26 -1.19 -4.07
N ASP A 82 -0.21 -2.25 -4.87
CA ASP A 82 -0.55 -2.19 -6.29
C ASP A 82 -2.02 -2.48 -6.58
N ASP A 83 -2.48 -1.94 -7.69
CA ASP A 83 -3.80 -2.16 -8.29
C ASP A 83 -4.97 -2.00 -7.32
N VAL A 84 -5.05 -0.87 -6.62
CA VAL A 84 -6.09 -0.65 -5.59
C VAL A 84 -7.52 -0.69 -6.15
N GLN A 85 -7.69 -0.52 -7.46
CA GLN A 85 -8.97 -0.66 -8.15
C GLN A 85 -9.65 -2.02 -7.90
N PHE A 86 -8.87 -3.08 -7.61
CA PHE A 86 -9.42 -4.41 -7.32
C PHE A 86 -10.02 -4.56 -5.92
N LEU A 87 -9.93 -3.54 -5.08
CA LEU A 87 -10.59 -3.48 -3.77
C LEU A 87 -12.09 -3.15 -3.90
N ASN A 88 -12.49 -2.53 -5.02
CA ASN A 88 -13.87 -2.12 -5.25
C ASN A 88 -14.82 -3.34 -5.28
N GLY A 89 -15.99 -3.21 -4.64
CA GLY A 89 -16.99 -4.28 -4.53
C GLY A 89 -16.69 -5.35 -3.47
N LYS A 90 -15.67 -5.16 -2.62
CA LYS A 90 -15.31 -6.09 -1.53
C LYS A 90 -15.38 -5.42 -0.16
N GLU A 91 -16.57 -5.01 0.26
CA GLU A 91 -16.83 -4.22 1.48
C GLU A 91 -15.99 -4.62 2.70
N LYS A 92 -16.05 -5.89 3.14
CA LYS A 92 -15.29 -6.37 4.31
C LYS A 92 -13.77 -6.25 4.15
N SER A 93 -13.25 -6.48 2.93
CA SER A 93 -11.81 -6.37 2.66
C SER A 93 -11.38 -4.91 2.54
N GLN A 94 -12.26 -4.07 2.02
CA GLN A 94 -12.09 -2.62 1.94
C GLN A 94 -12.01 -1.99 3.34
N GLU A 95 -12.93 -2.36 4.25
CA GLU A 95 -12.90 -1.92 5.64
C GLU A 95 -11.60 -2.31 6.36
N GLU A 96 -11.18 -3.58 6.30
CA GLU A 96 -9.92 -4.00 6.96
C GLU A 96 -8.69 -3.34 6.31
N PHE A 97 -8.72 -3.11 4.99
CA PHE A 97 -7.69 -2.35 4.30
C PHE A 97 -7.61 -0.92 4.86
N PHE A 98 -8.74 -0.21 4.96
CA PHE A 98 -8.80 1.13 5.55
C PHE A 98 -8.30 1.16 6.99
N HIS A 99 -8.68 0.18 7.82
CA HIS A 99 -8.18 0.09 9.19
C HIS A 99 -6.65 -0.11 9.26
N THR A 100 -6.12 -0.99 8.41
CA THR A 100 -4.67 -1.23 8.33
C THR A 100 -3.94 0.01 7.80
N PHE A 101 -4.51 0.65 6.79
CA PHE A 101 -4.01 1.87 6.18
C PHE A 101 -3.93 3.03 7.19
N ASN A 102 -5.03 3.31 7.89
CA ASN A 102 -5.06 4.37 8.91
C ASN A 102 -4.07 4.09 10.04
N THR A 103 -3.99 2.84 10.52
CA THR A 103 -3.01 2.46 11.56
C THR A 103 -1.57 2.75 11.13
N LEU A 104 -1.25 2.52 9.86
CA LEU A 104 0.08 2.78 9.31
C LEU A 104 0.36 4.27 9.14
N LEU A 105 -0.63 5.04 8.68
CA LEU A 105 -0.52 6.50 8.60
C LEU A 105 -0.30 7.13 9.98
N ASP A 106 -1.10 6.73 10.98
CA ASP A 106 -0.97 7.19 12.36
C ASP A 106 0.39 6.80 12.95
N GLY A 107 0.91 5.63 12.57
CA GLY A 107 2.24 5.14 12.90
C GLY A 107 3.39 5.77 12.11
N GLN A 108 3.12 6.80 11.30
CA GLN A 108 4.09 7.51 10.45
C GLN A 108 4.81 6.60 9.43
N ALA A 109 4.20 5.46 9.07
CA ALA A 109 4.69 4.62 7.99
C ALA A 109 4.41 5.29 6.63
N GLN A 110 5.33 5.13 5.69
CA GLN A 110 5.13 5.62 4.32
C GLN A 110 4.18 4.68 3.59
N VAL A 111 3.07 5.19 3.07
CA VAL A 111 2.16 4.41 2.24
C VAL A 111 2.22 4.90 0.80
N VAL A 112 2.37 3.98 -0.14
CA VAL A 112 2.33 4.22 -1.58
C VAL A 112 1.26 3.31 -2.18
N LEU A 113 0.37 3.90 -2.97
CA LEU A 113 -0.76 3.24 -3.61
C LEU A 113 -0.65 3.45 -5.12
N SER A 114 -0.91 2.43 -5.92
CA SER A 114 -1.08 2.58 -7.37
C SER A 114 -2.43 2.13 -7.88
N SER A 115 -2.98 2.88 -8.84
CA SER A 115 -4.24 2.53 -9.49
C SER A 115 -4.26 2.83 -10.98
N ASP A 116 -4.98 1.99 -11.74
CA ASP A 116 -5.35 2.28 -13.13
C ASP A 116 -6.46 3.33 -13.24
N ARG A 117 -7.19 3.57 -12.15
CA ARG A 117 -8.32 4.51 -12.09
C ARG A 117 -7.96 5.73 -11.23
N PRO A 118 -8.52 6.91 -11.53
CA PRO A 118 -8.35 8.07 -10.67
C PRO A 118 -8.95 7.84 -9.28
N ALA A 119 -8.41 8.50 -8.25
CA ALA A 119 -8.86 8.33 -6.87
C ALA A 119 -10.35 8.62 -6.65
N CYS A 120 -10.97 9.48 -7.47
CA CYS A 120 -12.41 9.77 -7.37
C CYS A 120 -13.33 8.58 -7.75
N GLU A 121 -12.80 7.58 -8.45
CA GLU A 121 -13.55 6.38 -8.85
C GLU A 121 -13.41 5.22 -7.86
N ILE A 122 -12.51 5.35 -6.88
CA ILE A 122 -12.40 4.42 -5.76
C ILE A 122 -13.40 4.92 -4.72
N GLN A 123 -14.68 4.62 -4.94
CA GLN A 123 -15.76 5.05 -4.06
C GLN A 123 -15.60 4.40 -2.68
N THR A 124 -15.59 5.27 -1.66
CA THR A 124 -15.87 4.97 -0.24
C THR A 124 -17.20 4.26 -0.06
#